data_AF-A0A7I7LFP5-F1
#
_entry.id   AF-A0A7I7LFP5-F1
#
_cell.length_a   1.000
_cell.length_b   1.000
_cell.length_c   1.000
_cell.angle_alpha   90.00
_cell.angle_beta   90.00
_cell.angle_gamma   90.00
#
_symmetry.space_group_name_H-M   'P 1'
#
loop_
_entity.id
_entity.type
_entity.pdbx_description
1 polymer ?
#
loop_
_entity_poly.entity_id
_entity_poly.type
_entity_poly.pdbx_seq_one_letter_code
_entity_poly.pdbx_strand_id
1 'polypeptide(L)' 'MTKRAEYTMALYEGSLAEPGDRNPFAGRSLVLSKPWRRRCMRMLRVRIDTGPARARYLEACRGV' A
#
# COMPACT_ATOMS: atom_id res chain seq x y z
N MET A 1 -2.16 -21.54 -12.58
CA MET A 1 -2.16 -20.06 -12.58
C MET A 1 -1.20 -19.56 -13.64
N THR A 2 -1.48 -18.43 -14.30
CA THR A 2 -0.52 -17.80 -15.24
C THR A 2 0.35 -16.78 -14.50
N LYS A 3 1.56 -16.47 -15.00
CA LYS A 3 2.44 -15.44 -14.42
C LYS A 3 1.75 -14.08 -14.26
N ARG A 4 0.86 -13.74 -15.20
CA ARG A 4 0.06 -12.50 -15.15
C ARG A 4 -0.94 -12.53 -13.99
N ALA A 5 -1.57 -13.67 -13.72
CA ALA A 5 -2.49 -13.83 -12.60
C ALA A 5 -1.77 -13.66 -11.25
N GLU A 6 -0.59 -14.28 -11.08
CA GLU A 6 0.24 -14.13 -9.87
C GLU A 6 0.65 -12.67 -9.62
N TYR A 7 1.05 -11.97 -10.69
CA TYR A 7 1.41 -10.56 -10.59
C TYR A 7 0.21 -9.67 -10.19
N THR A 8 -0.97 -9.98 -10.73
CA THR A 8 -2.22 -9.29 -10.40
C THR A 8 -2.61 -9.54 -8.94
N MET A 9 -2.45 -10.78 -8.48
CA MET A 9 -2.70 -11.16 -7.09
C MET A 9 -1.75 -10.44 -6.13
N ALA A 10 -0.46 -10.37 -6.45
CA ALA A 10 0.51 -9.65 -5.62
C ALA A 10 0.17 -8.15 -5.50
N LEU A 11 -0.31 -7.52 -6.57
CA LEU A 11 -0.80 -6.14 -6.52
C LEU A 11 -2.07 -6.02 -5.67
N TYR A 12 -3.03 -6.92 -5.85
CA TYR A 12 -4.28 -6.91 -5.11
C TYR A 12 -4.05 -7.08 -3.61
N GLU A 13 -3.32 -8.11 -3.20
CA GLU A 13 -2.97 -8.33 -1.79
C GLU A 13 -2.20 -7.15 -1.20
N GLY A 14 -1.27 -6.57 -1.95
CA GLY A 14 -0.54 -5.39 -1.52
C GLY A 14 -1.46 -4.19 -1.27
N SER A 15 -2.58 -4.06 -2.00
CA SER A 15 -3.53 -2.97 -1.77
C SER A 15 -4.37 -3.15 -0.50
N LEU A 16 -4.60 -4.39 -0.09
CA LEU A 16 -5.36 -4.70 1.12
C LEU A 16 -4.50 -4.66 2.39
N ALA A 17 -3.18 -4.82 2.24
CA ALA A 17 -2.25 -4.83 3.36
C ALA A 17 -2.36 -3.58 4.25
N GLU A 18 -2.30 -3.83 5.56
CA GLU A 18 -2.27 -2.85 6.62
C GLU A 18 -0.84 -2.66 7.16
N PRO A 19 -0.55 -1.53 7.86
CA PRO A 19 0.73 -1.33 8.52
C PRO A 19 1.07 -2.48 9.47
N GLY A 20 2.22 -3.11 9.27
CA GLY A 20 2.69 -4.24 10.08
C GLY A 20 2.46 -5.62 9.43
N ASP A 21 1.68 -5.69 8.36
CA ASP A 21 1.46 -6.95 7.64
C ASP A 21 2.76 -7.47 7.02
N ARG A 22 2.98 -8.79 7.16
CA ARG A 22 4.12 -9.46 6.55
C ARG A 22 3.86 -9.70 5.08
N ASN A 23 4.85 -9.37 4.24
CA ASN A 23 4.80 -9.67 2.81
C ASN A 23 4.82 -11.19 2.58
N PRO A 24 3.76 -11.80 2.02
CA PRO A 24 3.67 -13.25 1.86
C PRO A 24 4.67 -13.82 0.83
N PHE A 25 5.19 -12.96 -0.04
CA PHE A 25 6.18 -13.30 -1.06
C PHE A 25 7.63 -13.05 -0.62
N ALA A 26 7.85 -12.52 0.59
CA ALA A 26 9.20 -12.31 1.12
C ALA A 26 9.96 -13.64 1.22
N GLY A 27 11.19 -13.67 0.69
CA GLY A 27 12.02 -14.88 0.63
C GLY A 27 11.59 -15.93 -0.40
N ARG A 28 10.41 -15.80 -1.03
CA ARG A 28 9.91 -16.74 -2.05
C ARG A 28 10.08 -16.20 -3.47
N SER A 29 9.77 -14.93 -3.68
CA SER A 29 9.87 -14.31 -5.01
C SER A 29 10.04 -12.80 -4.92
N LEU A 30 11.20 -12.30 -5.36
CA LEU A 30 11.44 -10.86 -5.47
C LEU A 30 10.54 -10.19 -6.51
N VAL A 31 10.16 -10.93 -7.56
CA VAL A 31 9.29 -10.45 -8.64
C VAL A 31 7.87 -10.16 -8.14
N LEU A 32 7.38 -10.92 -7.16
CA LEU A 32 6.06 -10.71 -6.54
C LEU A 32 6.15 -9.81 -5.29
N SER A 33 7.26 -9.88 -4.55
CA SER A 33 7.44 -9.05 -3.34
C SER A 33 7.51 -7.55 -3.65
N LYS A 34 8.17 -7.16 -4.75
CA LYS A 34 8.27 -5.75 -5.17
C LYS A 34 6.91 -5.10 -5.48
N PRO A 35 6.06 -5.63 -6.38
CA PRO A 35 4.76 -5.04 -6.68
C PRO A 35 3.82 -5.03 -5.47
N TRP A 36 3.82 -6.08 -4.64
CA TRP A 36 3.06 -6.12 -3.39
C TRP A 36 3.42 -4.93 -2.49
N ARG A 37 4.72 -4.75 -2.23
CA ARG A 37 5.22 -3.68 -1.35
C ARG A 37 4.90 -2.30 -1.91
N ARG A 38 5.07 -2.12 -3.22
CA ARG A 38 4.72 -0.87 -3.91
C ARG A 38 3.25 -0.53 -3.71
N ARG A 39 2.35 -1.52 -3.82
CA ARG A 39 0.91 -1.27 -3.67
C ARG A 39 0.52 -0.98 -2.22
N CYS A 40 1.13 -1.67 -1.26
CA CYS A 40 0.96 -1.41 0.17
C CYS A 40 1.36 0.03 0.53
N MET A 41 2.56 0.47 0.13
CA MET A 41 3.02 1.83 0.40
C MET A 41 2.14 2.89 -0.27
N ARG A 42 1.65 2.63 -1.50
CA ARG A 42 0.72 3.53 -2.18
C ARG A 42 -0.61 3.65 -1.42
N MET A 43 -1.16 2.54 -0.94
CA MET A 43 -2.42 2.58 -0.18
C MET A 43 -2.25 3.23 1.18
N LEU A 44 -1.12 3.00 1.86
CA LEU A 44 -0.79 3.71 3.09
C LEU A 44 -0.73 5.23 2.88
N ARG A 45 -0.06 5.66 1.80
CA ARG A 45 0.00 7.08 1.41
C ARG A 45 -1.40 7.66 1.23
N VAL A 46 -2.28 6.98 0.48
CA VAL A 46 -3.66 7.42 0.27
C VAL A 46 -4.40 7.54 1.61
N ARG A 47 -4.36 6.51 2.46
CA ARG A 47 -5.02 6.52 3.77
C ARG A 47 -4.59 7.70 4.65
N ILE A 48 -3.29 8.02 4.64
CA ILE A 48 -2.74 9.16 5.38
C ILE A 48 -3.18 10.49 4.75
N ASP A 49 -3.03 10.62 3.42
CA ASP A 49 -3.29 11.87 2.71
C ASP A 49 -4.79 12.23 2.65
N THR A 50 -5.68 11.23 2.64
CA THR A 50 -7.15 11.43 2.61
C THR A 50 -7.80 11.31 3.99
N GLY A 51 -7.02 11.09 5.05
CA GLY A 51 -7.54 10.91 6.40
C GLY A 51 -8.02 12.22 7.04
N PRO A 52 -8.95 12.16 8.00
CA PRO A 52 -9.44 13.34 8.73
C PRO A 52 -8.33 14.08 9.48
N ALA A 53 -7.29 13.36 9.91
CA ALA A 53 -6.11 13.96 10.53
C ALA A 53 -5.36 14.90 9.58
N ARG A 54 -5.18 14.50 8.30
CA ARG A 54 -4.54 15.35 7.29
C ARG A 54 -5.43 16.54 6.92
N ALA A 55 -6.75 16.34 6.82
CA ALA A 55 -7.68 17.43 6.60
C ALA A 55 -7.59 18.48 7.73
N ARG A 56 -7.64 18.06 9.00
CA ARG A 56 -7.48 18.94 10.16
C ARG A 56 -6.14 19.66 10.19
N TYR A 57 -5.06 18.97 9.84
CA TYR A 57 -3.73 19.58 9.72
C TYR A 57 -3.72 20.70 8.66
N LEU A 58 -4.30 20.45 7.48
CA LEU A 58 -4.35 21.46 6.42
C LEU A 58 -5.23 22.66 6.78
N GLU A 59 -6.37 22.44 7.45
CA GLU A 59 -7.23 23.53 7.95
C GLU A 59 -6.48 24.39 8.98
N ALA A 60 -5.76 23.78 9.92
CA ALA A 60 -4.93 24.51 10.88
C ALA A 60 -3.82 25.32 10.21
N CYS A 61 -3.19 24.79 9.15
CA CYS A 61 -2.18 25.53 8.37
C CYS A 61 -2.77 26.66 7.51
N ARG A 62 -4.05 26.61 7.15
CA ARG A 62 -4.73 27.66 6.36
C ARG A 62 -5.21 28.84 7.20
N GLY A 63 -5.39 28.64 8.50
CA GLY A 63 -5.82 29.68 9.45
C GLY A 63 -4.68 30.50 10.07
N VAL A 64 -3.45 30.37 9.55
CA VAL A 64 -2.26 31.16 9.92
C VAL A 64 -1.92 32.14 8.80
#